data_AF-A0A7V2TAV6-F1
#
_entry.id   AF-A0A7V2TAV6-F1
#
_cell.length_a   1.000
_cell.length_b   1.000
_cell.length_c   1.000
_cell.angle_alpha   90.00
_cell.angle_beta   90.00
_cell.angle_gamma   90.00
#
_symmetry.space_group_name_H-M   'P 1'
#
loop_
_entity.id
_entity.type
_entity.pdbx_description
1 polymer ?
#
loop_
_entity_poly.entity_id
_entity_poly.type
_entity_poly.pdbx_seq_one_letter_code
_entity_poly.pdbx_strand_id
1 'polypeptide(L)'
;NAAGTGARIALLDRSARREIAALVRRIEKVETAVEPRFQEHFVAAMAIPHGHAPFPHLARAVRLPAAPSGRTTVRRGRRRAPS
;
A
#
# COMPACT_ATOMS: atom_id res chain seq x y z
N ASN A 1 -4.28 -6.80 19.61
CA ASN A 1 -4.07 -5.95 18.41
C ASN A 1 -5.01 -4.75 18.51
N ALA A 2 -4.83 -3.73 17.67
CA ALA A 2 -5.64 -2.51 17.74
C ALA A 2 -7.16 -2.78 17.65
N ALA A 3 -7.58 -3.71 16.78
CA ALA A 3 -8.98 -4.09 16.62
C ALA A 3 -9.60 -4.66 17.91
N GLY A 4 -8.93 -5.62 18.56
CA GLY A 4 -9.40 -6.23 19.80
C GLY A 4 -9.44 -5.24 20.97
N THR A 5 -8.44 -4.37 21.08
CA THR A 5 -8.46 -3.29 22.08
C THR A 5 -9.64 -2.34 21.85
N GLY A 6 -9.87 -1.92 20.60
CA GLY A 6 -11.01 -1.08 20.24
C GLY A 6 -12.37 -1.74 20.54
N ALA A 7 -12.51 -3.04 20.26
CA ALA A 7 -13.72 -3.80 20.58
C ALA A 7 -13.98 -3.84 22.10
N ARG A 8 -12.94 -4.08 22.91
CA ARG A 8 -13.04 -4.04 24.37
C ARG A 8 -13.46 -2.66 24.88
N ILE A 9 -12.88 -1.59 24.35
CA ILE A 9 -13.25 -0.21 24.69
C ILE A 9 -14.73 0.05 24.36
N ALA A 10 -15.16 -0.28 23.14
CA ALA A 10 -16.56 -0.10 22.72
C ALA A 10 -17.56 -0.97 23.49
N LEU A 11 -17.11 -2.09 24.08
CA LEU A 11 -17.94 -2.94 24.94
C LEU A 11 -18.15 -2.32 26.33
N LEU A 12 -17.08 -1.78 26.92
CA LEU A 12 -17.07 -1.26 28.30
C LEU A 12 -17.52 0.21 28.40
N ASP A 13 -17.43 0.97 27.29
CA ASP A 13 -17.78 2.38 27.25
C ASP A 13 -18.79 2.68 26.13
N ARG A 14 -19.99 3.13 26.54
CA ARG A 14 -21.07 3.53 25.62
C ARG A 14 -20.79 4.83 24.88
N SER A 15 -20.05 5.76 25.49
CA SER A 15 -19.63 7.01 24.84
C SER A 15 -18.65 6.73 23.71
N ALA A 16 -17.60 5.95 23.98
CA ALA A 16 -16.64 5.53 22.98
C ALA A 16 -17.29 4.79 21.80
N ARG A 17 -18.30 3.96 22.07
CA ARG A 17 -19.10 3.30 21.02
C ARG A 17 -19.82 4.31 20.11
N ARG A 18 -20.40 5.37 20.65
CA ARG A 18 -21.06 6.42 19.85
C ARG A 18 -20.04 7.22 19.06
N GLU A 19 -18.91 7.53 19.67
CA GLU A 19 -17.81 8.27 19.03
C GLU A 19 -17.29 7.52 17.80
N ILE A 20 -16.95 6.23 17.93
CA ILE A 20 -16.46 5.45 16.80
C ILE A 20 -17.52 5.30 15.70
N ALA A 21 -18.80 5.15 16.06
CA ALA A 21 -19.89 5.12 15.09
C ALA A 21 -20.01 6.44 14.31
N ALA A 22 -19.80 7.59 14.97
CA ALA A 22 -19.76 8.89 14.31
C ALA A 22 -18.51 9.06 13.44
N LEU A 23 -17.36 8.57 13.90
CA LEU A 23 -16.10 8.64 13.16
C LEU A 23 -16.15 7.82 11.87
N VAL A 24 -16.70 6.60 11.91
CA VAL A 24 -16.81 5.72 10.73
C VAL A 24 -17.50 6.41 9.56
N ARG A 25 -18.51 7.25 9.82
CA ARG A 25 -19.22 8.01 8.78
C ARG A 25 -18.38 9.09 8.10
N ARG A 26 -17.26 9.49 8.70
CA ARG A 26 -16.33 10.51 8.18
C ARG A 26 -15.09 9.89 7.54
N ILE A 27 -14.96 8.56 7.54
CA ILE A 27 -13.83 7.88 6.90
C ILE A 27 -14.00 7.99 5.39
N GLU A 28 -12.99 8.53 4.73
CA GLU A 28 -12.86 8.46 3.29
C GLU A 28 -12.30 7.09 2.91
N LYS A 29 -13.03 6.35 2.07
CA LYS A 29 -12.58 5.07 1.55
C LYS A 29 -11.82 5.30 0.24
N VAL A 30 -10.51 5.11 0.26
CA VAL A 30 -9.69 5.07 -0.96
C VAL A 30 -9.72 3.65 -1.54
N GLU A 31 -10.24 3.52 -2.75
CA GLU A 31 -10.30 2.23 -3.45
C GLU A 31 -9.05 2.03 -4.30
N THR A 32 -8.23 1.04 -3.93
CA THR A 32 -6.94 0.77 -4.57
C THR A 32 -7.04 0.42 -6.06
N ALA A 33 -8.20 -0.04 -6.52
CA ALA A 33 -8.46 -0.36 -7.92
C ALA A 33 -8.60 0.89 -8.81
N VAL A 34 -9.05 2.02 -8.26
CA VAL A 34 -9.28 3.27 -9.00
C VAL A 34 -8.27 4.36 -8.67
N GLU A 35 -7.52 4.22 -7.57
CA GLU A 35 -6.46 5.15 -7.18
C GLU A 35 -5.36 5.23 -8.26
N PRO A 36 -5.18 6.39 -8.94
CA PRO A 36 -4.36 6.49 -10.15
C PRO A 36 -2.92 6.00 -10.01
N ARG A 37 -2.32 6.16 -8.82
CA ARG A 37 -0.92 5.82 -8.58
C ARG A 37 -0.73 4.55 -7.76
N PHE A 38 -1.80 3.87 -7.36
CA PHE A 38 -1.69 2.68 -6.52
C PHE A 38 -0.84 1.59 -7.18
N GLN A 39 -1.05 1.35 -8.48
CA GLN A 39 -0.28 0.33 -9.21
C GLN A 39 1.20 0.67 -9.31
N GLU A 40 1.55 1.93 -9.56
CA GLU A 40 2.94 2.41 -9.58
C GLU A 40 3.63 2.14 -8.23
N HIS A 41 2.98 2.52 -7.13
CA HIS A 41 3.50 2.32 -5.78
C HIS A 41 3.58 0.84 -5.40
N PHE A 42 2.54 0.06 -5.70
CA PHE A 42 2.46 -1.36 -5.39
C PHE A 42 3.56 -2.15 -6.11
N VAL A 43 3.71 -1.96 -7.43
CA VAL A 43 4.75 -2.64 -8.22
C VAL A 43 6.14 -2.28 -7.72
N ALA A 44 6.38 -1.02 -7.36
CA ALA A 44 7.66 -0.62 -6.81
C ALA A 44 7.94 -1.26 -5.45
N ALA A 45 6.93 -1.42 -4.59
CA ALA A 45 7.05 -2.04 -3.27
C ALA A 45 7.23 -3.56 -3.31
N MET A 46 6.91 -4.22 -4.43
CA MET A 46 7.09 -5.68 -4.58
C MET A 46 8.55 -6.11 -4.76
N ALA A 47 9.43 -5.23 -5.24
CA ALA A 47 10.85 -5.54 -5.33
C ALA A 47 11.48 -5.57 -3.93
N ILE A 48 12.50 -6.41 -3.72
CA ILE A 48 13.17 -6.53 -2.41
C ILE A 48 14.48 -5.73 -2.44
N PRO A 49 14.67 -4.73 -1.56
CA PRO A 49 13.72 -4.26 -0.54
C PRO A 49 12.65 -3.29 -1.07
N HIS A 50 12.91 -2.63 -2.21
CA HIS A 50 11.97 -1.83 -3.00
C HIS A 50 12.62 -1.49 -4.34
N GLY A 51 11.82 -1.11 -5.34
CA GLY A 51 12.32 -0.85 -6.70
C GLY A 51 13.14 0.44 -6.85
N HIS A 52 13.09 1.35 -5.87
CA HIS A 52 13.78 2.65 -5.95
C HIS A 52 13.90 3.38 -4.59
N ALA A 53 13.00 3.11 -3.63
CA ALA A 53 13.09 3.71 -2.31
C ALA A 53 14.32 3.18 -1.54
N PRO A 54 15.06 4.06 -0.83
CA PRO A 54 16.23 3.64 -0.05
C PRO A 54 15.82 2.95 1.25
N PHE A 55 16.62 1.96 1.69
CA PHE A 55 16.42 1.24 2.95
C PHE A 55 17.64 1.38 3.86
N PRO A 56 17.92 2.61 4.38
CA PRO A 56 19.16 2.91 5.08
C PRO A 56 19.32 2.12 6.38
N HIS A 57 18.22 1.83 7.09
CA HIS A 57 18.27 1.03 8.31
C HIS A 57 18.56 -0.44 8.01
N LEU A 58 18.00 -1.00 6.93
CA LEU A 58 18.26 -2.38 6.53
C LEU A 58 19.70 -2.56 6.02
N ALA A 59 20.21 -1.57 5.27
CA ALA A 59 21.58 -1.57 4.74
C ALA A 59 22.67 -1.64 5.83
N ARG A 60 22.35 -1.27 7.07
CA ARG A 60 23.25 -1.42 8.22
C ARG A 60 23.34 -2.85 8.73
N ALA A 61 22.29 -3.63 8.55
CA ALA A 61 22.20 -5.00 9.04
C ALA A 61 22.61 -6.03 7.98
N VAL A 62 22.37 -5.74 6.70
CA VAL A 62 22.63 -6.67 5.59
C VAL A 62 23.18 -5.94 4.36
N ARG A 63 23.94 -6.66 3.53
CA ARG A 63 24.34 -6.17 2.21
C ARG A 63 23.14 -6.23 1.27
N LEU A 64 22.68 -5.06 0.81
CA LEU A 64 21.56 -4.98 -0.13
C LEU A 64 21.99 -5.33 -1.57
N PRO A 65 21.08 -5.91 -2.38
CA PRO A 65 21.32 -6.10 -3.80
C PRO A 65 21.50 -4.74 -4.49
N ALA A 66 22.25 -4.73 -5.59
CA ALA A 66 22.35 -3.55 -6.44
C ALA A 66 20.97 -3.16 -6.98
N ALA A 67 20.67 -1.87 -7.03
CA ALA A 67 19.38 -1.38 -7.53
C ALA A 67 19.18 -1.84 -8.99
N PRO A 68 17.99 -2.35 -9.36
CA PRO A 68 17.73 -2.77 -10.72
C PRO A 68 17.80 -1.57 -11.68
N SER A 69 18.73 -1.63 -12.63
CA SER A 69 18.86 -0.65 -13.71
C SER A 69 17.82 -0.92 -14.80
N GLY A 70 16.59 -0.39 -14.67
CA GLY A 70 15.61 -0.55 -15.73
C GLY A 70 14.24 0.08 -15.48
N ARG A 71 13.98 1.22 -16.14
CA ARG A 71 12.62 1.65 -16.48
C ARG A 71 12.07 0.68 -17.53
N THR A 72 11.41 -0.40 -17.11
CA THR A 72 10.67 -1.26 -18.04
C THR A 72 9.41 -0.52 -18.46
N THR A 73 9.51 0.33 -19.48
CA THR A 73 8.34 0.79 -20.23
C THR A 73 7.73 -0.43 -20.90
N VAL A 74 6.67 -0.99 -20.32
CA VAL A 74 5.84 -2.01 -20.98
C VAL A 74 5.10 -1.30 -22.12
N ARG A 75 5.72 -1.21 -23.31
CA ARG A 75 5.02 -0.85 -24.54
C ARG A 75 4.06 -2.00 -24.85
N ARG A 76 2.76 -1.79 -24.60
CA ARG A 76 1.68 -2.66 -25.08
C ARG A 76 1.85 -2.88 -26.59
N GLY A 77 2.22 -4.11 -26.97
CA GLY A 77 2.30 -4.54 -28.36
C GLY A 77 0.92 -4.51 -29.01
N ARG A 78 0.71 -3.52 -29.88
CA ARG A 78 -0.44 -3.41 -30.78
C ARG A 78 -0.29 -4.52 -31.83
N ARG A 79 -0.94 -5.67 -31.64
CA ARG A 79 -1.00 -6.72 -32.67
C ARG A 79 -1.85 -6.20 -33.82
N ARG A 80 -1.20 -5.83 -34.93
CA ARG A 80 -1.83 -5.68 -36.24
C ARG A 80 -2.23 -7.07 -36.72
N ALA A 81 -3.50 -7.26 -37.08
CA ALA A 81 -3.94 -8.45 -37.81
C ALA A 81 -3.57 -8.29 -39.30
N PRO A 82 -3.08 -9.33 -39.99
CA PRO A 82 -2.94 -9.32 -41.44
C PRO A 82 -4.26 -9.64 -42.15
N SER A 83 -4.28 -9.25 -43.42
CA SER A 83 -5.35 -9.02 -44.40
C SER A 83 -6.40 -10.13 -44.59
#